data_AF-A0A1Z9F2A6-F1
#
_entry.id   AF-A0A1Z9F2A6-F1
#
_cell.length_a   1.000
_cell.length_b   1.000
_cell.length_c   1.000
_cell.angle_alpha   90.00
_cell.angle_beta   90.00
_cell.angle_gamma   90.00
#
_symmetry.space_group_name_H-M   'P 1'
#
loop_
_entity.id
_entity.type
_entity.pdbx_description
1 polymer ?
#
loop_
_entity_poly.entity_id
_entity_poly.type
_entity_poly.pdbx_seq_one_letter_code
_entity_poly.pdbx_strand_id
1 'polypeptide(L)'
;MSNNAVNIYDRIKQLSNTTSTSDIELVDSSIGGFSKFRTVYAHSGDLFYAITDGTDYEVGTGIFYNSDANPSDSYNFDTITRNPIRSSNSNAKVNFADGVKEVFVTYPANNSVYQGSGVAGFTVPALGGVAFWNSANMLNYSSNIVWDNVNGRLGIKDTTPSYAIDVGGPGNAESSIRASGFVVGTTGIFFQNDGSYPGGTQDKHFLPNVTDSVTGSDNIIMLSGVVNEAIHFHQQPPRTVFAGPESGCACPSGFPSFRLLTVDDMPNLSGLYAGNAKLVSTSGHLVNYIDTEITTVSGYLATINASTLGTAISNFNTSGNSQLTAQSGEFDNFLISSSGKVVSSLSERQHVSVIGDTNAPTDSITLTNPASAFPFTAIETDSETTPSWDTSNYWYTVPYSGDYNISASLYGKHDNGVTPNQPGFYLVTSGYSNNVVTSGNQYKIFLAANGDSGAGGRQWNDNFDSGDRIWIEASGKFYNFSSLSIHKM
;
A
#
# COMPACT_ATOMS: atom_id res chain seq x y z
N MET A 1 -40.97 -27.06 34.03
CA MET A 1 -41.33 -28.04 32.98
C MET A 1 -42.41 -28.93 33.59
N SER A 2 -43.63 -28.97 33.04
CA SER A 2 -44.60 -29.98 33.48
C SER A 2 -44.04 -31.35 33.12
N ASN A 3 -44.07 -32.29 34.07
CA ASN A 3 -43.64 -33.67 33.89
C ASN A 3 -44.62 -34.45 32.99
N ASN A 4 -44.87 -33.99 31.77
CA ASN A 4 -45.60 -34.77 30.76
C ASN A 4 -44.62 -35.77 30.15
N ALA A 5 -44.21 -36.75 30.96
CA ALA A 5 -43.45 -37.90 30.50
C ALA A 5 -44.44 -38.96 30.04
N VAL A 6 -44.42 -39.29 28.74
CA VAL A 6 -45.15 -40.46 28.23
C VAL A 6 -44.41 -41.70 28.73
N ASN A 7 -45.06 -42.47 29.60
CA ASN A 7 -44.50 -43.70 30.13
C ASN A 7 -44.95 -44.88 29.27
N ILE A 8 -44.00 -45.76 28.93
CA ILE A 8 -44.26 -47.02 28.24
C ILE A 8 -43.88 -48.14 29.20
N TYR A 9 -44.81 -49.05 29.44
CA TYR A 9 -44.61 -50.20 30.31
C TYR A 9 -44.82 -51.49 29.54
N ASP A 10 -44.04 -52.50 29.89
CA ASP A 10 -44.15 -53.82 29.28
C ASP A 10 -45.34 -54.60 29.83
N ARG A 11 -45.97 -55.39 28.95
CA ARG A 11 -47.00 -56.40 29.30
C ARG A 11 -48.21 -55.84 30.04
N ILE A 12 -48.70 -54.67 29.64
CA ILE A 12 -49.97 -54.11 30.13
C ILE A 12 -51.08 -54.41 29.13
N LYS A 13 -52.14 -55.09 29.61
CA LYS A 13 -53.31 -55.42 28.78
C LYS A 13 -54.55 -55.60 29.65
N GLN A 14 -55.66 -55.05 29.21
CA GLN A 14 -57.00 -55.27 29.77
C GLN A 14 -58.02 -55.43 28.66
N LEU A 15 -59.18 -55.96 29.02
CA LEU A 15 -60.32 -56.08 28.11
C LEU A 15 -61.18 -54.82 28.21
N SER A 16 -61.93 -54.53 27.15
CA SER A 16 -63.00 -53.54 27.14
C SER A 16 -64.22 -54.10 26.42
N ASN A 17 -65.41 -53.69 26.84
CA ASN A 17 -66.67 -53.94 26.13
C ASN A 17 -67.25 -52.65 25.53
N THR A 18 -66.54 -51.51 25.64
CA THR A 18 -67.01 -50.21 25.17
C THR A 18 -67.32 -50.28 23.68
N THR A 19 -68.53 -49.89 23.31
CA THR A 19 -68.97 -49.72 21.93
C THR A 19 -68.89 -48.24 21.55
N SER A 20 -69.12 -47.89 20.29
CA SER A 20 -69.10 -46.50 19.82
C SER A 20 -67.70 -45.86 19.75
N THR A 21 -67.67 -44.56 19.53
CA THR A 21 -66.48 -43.70 19.50
C THR A 21 -66.16 -43.06 20.85
N SER A 22 -66.81 -43.49 21.95
CA SER A 22 -66.52 -43.02 23.30
C SER A 22 -65.12 -43.44 23.76
N ASP A 23 -64.65 -42.83 24.85
CA ASP A 23 -63.41 -43.26 25.50
C ASP A 23 -63.57 -44.68 26.05
N ILE A 24 -62.45 -45.41 26.14
CA ILE A 24 -62.45 -46.85 26.43
C ILE A 24 -62.52 -47.08 27.93
N GLU A 25 -63.57 -47.74 28.38
CA GLU A 25 -63.69 -48.26 29.74
C GLU A 25 -63.02 -49.63 29.82
N LEU A 26 -62.14 -49.81 30.79
CA LEU A 26 -61.39 -51.02 31.03
C LEU A 26 -62.14 -51.91 32.02
N VAL A 27 -62.25 -53.18 31.69
CA VAL A 27 -62.82 -54.18 32.60
C VAL A 27 -61.82 -54.43 33.74
N ASP A 28 -62.30 -54.39 34.98
CA ASP A 28 -61.48 -54.59 36.19
C ASP A 28 -61.10 -56.07 36.45
N SER A 29 -60.98 -56.86 35.38
CA SER A 29 -60.47 -58.23 35.44
C SER A 29 -59.01 -58.26 34.97
N SER A 30 -58.18 -59.09 35.60
CA SER A 30 -56.82 -59.34 35.11
C SER A 30 -56.86 -60.35 33.97
N ILE A 31 -56.04 -60.11 32.95
CA ILE A 31 -55.77 -61.10 31.91
C ILE A 31 -54.52 -61.87 32.33
N GLY A 32 -54.56 -63.20 32.22
CA GLY A 32 -53.44 -64.05 32.60
C GLY A 32 -52.12 -63.61 31.95
N GLY A 33 -51.11 -63.31 32.78
CA GLY A 33 -49.79 -62.89 32.32
C GLY A 33 -49.64 -61.42 31.94
N PHE A 34 -50.64 -60.56 32.18
CA PHE A 34 -50.57 -59.12 31.94
C PHE A 34 -50.92 -58.32 33.20
N SER A 35 -50.30 -57.16 33.37
CA SER A 35 -50.64 -56.21 34.42
C SER A 35 -51.77 -55.27 33.97
N LYS A 36 -52.51 -54.71 34.94
CA LYS A 36 -53.57 -53.72 34.70
C LYS A 36 -52.98 -52.33 34.48
N PHE A 37 -53.66 -51.47 33.73
CA PHE A 37 -53.24 -50.08 33.51
C PHE A 37 -53.08 -49.32 34.83
N ARG A 38 -54.05 -49.44 35.75
CA ARG A 38 -54.04 -48.81 37.07
C ARG A 38 -52.83 -49.15 37.94
N THR A 39 -52.20 -50.30 37.70
CA THR A 39 -51.03 -50.71 38.50
C THR A 39 -49.76 -49.96 38.15
N VAL A 40 -49.69 -49.34 36.98
CA VAL A 40 -48.49 -48.67 36.47
C VAL A 40 -48.72 -47.21 36.09
N TYR A 41 -49.91 -46.85 35.62
CA TYR A 41 -50.26 -45.47 35.32
C TYR A 41 -50.93 -44.82 36.52
N ALA A 42 -50.40 -43.66 36.90
CA ALA A 42 -51.08 -42.74 37.78
C ALA A 42 -52.33 -42.15 37.09
N HIS A 43 -53.23 -41.62 37.90
CA HIS A 43 -54.37 -40.86 37.41
C HIS A 43 -53.92 -39.68 36.53
N SER A 44 -54.62 -39.45 35.40
CA SER A 44 -54.26 -38.48 34.36
C SER A 44 -52.87 -38.73 33.73
N GLY A 45 -52.44 -39.99 33.66
CA GLY A 45 -51.16 -40.38 33.05
C GLY A 45 -51.25 -40.48 31.52
N ASP A 46 -50.28 -39.88 30.82
CA ASP A 46 -50.14 -40.00 29.36
C ASP A 46 -49.64 -41.39 28.95
N LEU A 47 -50.24 -41.97 27.91
CA LEU A 47 -49.85 -43.27 27.37
C LEU A 47 -50.02 -43.38 25.86
N PHE A 48 -49.36 -44.38 25.30
CA PHE A 48 -49.71 -44.94 23.99
C PHE A 48 -50.51 -46.23 24.18
N TYR A 49 -51.61 -46.34 23.45
CA TYR A 49 -52.45 -47.53 23.48
C TYR A 49 -52.60 -48.12 22.08
N ALA A 50 -52.98 -49.39 22.06
CA ALA A 50 -53.62 -50.00 20.92
C ALA A 50 -54.84 -50.81 21.37
N ILE A 51 -55.90 -50.77 20.55
CA ILE A 51 -57.17 -51.46 20.75
C ILE A 51 -57.45 -52.31 19.52
N THR A 52 -57.93 -53.53 19.71
CA THR A 52 -58.47 -54.34 18.61
C THR A 52 -59.57 -55.28 19.11
N ASP A 53 -60.56 -55.56 18.25
CA ASP A 53 -61.55 -56.62 18.45
C ASP A 53 -61.29 -57.85 17.54
N GLY A 54 -60.12 -57.89 16.90
CA GLY A 54 -59.74 -58.91 15.91
C GLY A 54 -60.19 -58.59 14.47
N THR A 55 -61.09 -57.63 14.28
CA THR A 55 -61.51 -57.12 12.95
C THR A 55 -61.01 -55.70 12.73
N ASP A 56 -61.31 -54.81 13.67
CA ASP A 56 -60.92 -53.42 13.69
C ASP A 56 -59.72 -53.18 14.61
N TYR A 57 -58.98 -52.11 14.34
CA TYR A 57 -57.85 -51.70 15.17
C TYR A 57 -57.71 -50.19 15.28
N GLU A 58 -57.16 -49.76 16.41
CA GLU A 58 -56.83 -48.37 16.69
C GLU A 58 -55.53 -48.30 17.48
N VAL A 59 -54.57 -47.52 17.02
CA VAL A 59 -53.32 -47.18 17.72
C VAL A 59 -53.30 -45.67 17.93
N GLY A 60 -53.07 -45.22 19.16
CA GLY A 60 -53.19 -43.81 19.49
C GLY A 60 -52.48 -43.39 20.77
N THR A 61 -52.60 -42.10 21.07
CA THR A 61 -52.25 -41.53 22.38
C THR A 61 -53.50 -41.42 23.23
N GLY A 62 -53.38 -41.59 24.53
CA GLY A 62 -54.49 -41.40 25.46
C GLY A 62 -54.02 -40.87 26.80
N ILE A 63 -54.99 -40.56 27.65
CA ILE A 63 -54.81 -40.26 29.06
C ILE A 63 -55.55 -41.33 29.85
N PHE A 64 -54.87 -41.94 30.81
CA PHE A 64 -55.46 -42.92 31.72
C PHE A 64 -56.10 -42.21 32.91
N TYR A 65 -57.39 -42.47 33.12
CA TYR A 65 -58.17 -42.02 34.26
C TYR A 65 -58.46 -43.21 35.18
N ASN A 66 -57.86 -43.19 36.36
CA ASN A 66 -58.21 -44.11 37.44
C ASN A 66 -59.52 -43.65 38.10
N SER A 67 -60.58 -44.46 38.02
CA SER A 67 -61.91 -44.10 38.56
C SER A 67 -61.93 -43.88 40.07
N ASP A 68 -60.96 -44.41 40.81
CA ASP A 68 -60.95 -44.35 42.28
C ASP A 68 -60.10 -43.17 42.79
N ALA A 69 -59.35 -42.50 41.89
CA ALA A 69 -58.39 -41.48 42.28
C ALA A 69 -59.03 -40.09 42.48
N ASN A 70 -60.13 -39.79 41.79
CA ASN A 70 -60.81 -38.49 41.90
C ASN A 70 -62.32 -38.64 41.67
N PRO A 71 -63.15 -38.46 42.72
CA PRO A 71 -64.60 -38.60 42.62
C PRO A 71 -65.29 -37.48 41.81
N SER A 72 -64.54 -36.45 41.39
CA SER A 72 -65.09 -35.36 40.55
C SER A 72 -65.03 -35.68 39.06
N ASP A 73 -64.35 -36.76 38.66
CA ASP A 73 -64.25 -37.13 37.26
C ASP A 73 -65.53 -37.81 36.77
N SER A 74 -65.81 -37.68 35.47
CA SER A 74 -67.01 -38.26 34.85
C SER A 74 -66.90 -39.77 34.58
N TYR A 75 -65.84 -40.43 35.05
CA TYR A 75 -65.54 -41.83 34.75
C TYR A 75 -65.83 -42.73 35.95
N ASN A 76 -66.79 -43.64 35.78
CA ASN A 76 -67.13 -44.64 36.81
C ASN A 76 -66.24 -45.90 36.74
N PHE A 77 -65.45 -46.03 35.67
CA PHE A 77 -64.53 -47.13 35.43
C PHE A 77 -63.16 -46.59 35.03
N ASP A 78 -62.11 -47.40 35.19
CA ASP A 78 -60.81 -47.10 34.61
C ASP A 78 -60.96 -46.81 33.12
N THR A 79 -60.56 -45.62 32.70
CA THR A 79 -60.86 -45.14 31.35
C THR A 79 -59.59 -44.66 30.65
N ILE A 80 -59.49 -44.93 29.35
CA ILE A 80 -58.45 -44.37 28.47
C ILE A 80 -59.13 -43.46 27.46
N THR A 81 -58.73 -42.19 27.44
CA THR A 81 -59.14 -41.28 26.37
C THR A 81 -58.48 -41.66 25.05
N ARG A 82 -59.18 -41.40 23.96
CA ARG A 82 -58.74 -41.85 22.63
C ARG A 82 -58.30 -40.68 21.75
N ASN A 83 -57.09 -40.73 21.24
CA ASN A 83 -56.61 -39.84 20.18
C ASN A 83 -55.81 -40.67 19.15
N PRO A 84 -56.49 -41.22 18.13
CA PRO A 84 -55.87 -42.17 17.21
C PRO A 84 -54.79 -41.53 16.33
N ILE A 85 -53.71 -42.29 16.11
CA ILE A 85 -52.64 -41.99 15.17
C ILE A 85 -52.81 -42.84 13.89
N ARG A 86 -53.26 -44.09 14.06
CA ARG A 86 -53.53 -45.03 12.97
C ARG A 86 -54.69 -45.94 13.34
N SER A 87 -55.67 -46.10 12.45
CA SER A 87 -56.83 -46.96 12.73
C SER A 87 -57.47 -47.49 11.45
N SER A 88 -58.36 -48.48 11.60
CA SER A 88 -59.22 -48.97 10.51
C SER A 88 -60.27 -47.95 10.05
N ASN A 89 -60.49 -46.87 10.81
CA ASN A 89 -61.42 -45.80 10.48
C ASN A 89 -60.72 -44.54 9.93
N SER A 90 -59.87 -44.69 8.92
CA SER A 90 -59.12 -43.58 8.31
C SER A 90 -58.34 -42.72 9.31
N ASN A 91 -57.75 -43.37 10.33
CA ASN A 91 -57.04 -42.73 11.44
C ASN A 91 -57.91 -41.86 12.37
N ALA A 92 -59.25 -41.99 12.33
CA ALA A 92 -60.17 -41.42 13.32
C ALA A 92 -60.55 -42.46 14.39
N LYS A 93 -61.32 -42.04 15.42
CA LYS A 93 -61.84 -42.96 16.45
C LYS A 93 -62.68 -44.05 15.78
N VAL A 94 -62.34 -45.31 16.01
CA VAL A 94 -63.10 -46.46 15.52
C VAL A 94 -64.44 -46.55 16.26
N ASN A 95 -65.52 -46.80 15.52
CA ASN A 95 -66.81 -47.14 16.10
C ASN A 95 -66.84 -48.65 16.37
N PHE A 96 -66.36 -49.06 17.54
CA PHE A 96 -66.28 -50.47 17.88
C PHE A 96 -67.67 -51.07 18.07
N ALA A 97 -67.92 -52.22 17.44
CA ALA A 97 -69.16 -52.98 17.58
C ALA A 97 -69.28 -53.63 18.97
N ASP A 98 -70.41 -54.29 19.24
CA ASP A 98 -70.56 -55.08 20.46
C ASP A 98 -69.58 -56.27 20.47
N GLY A 99 -69.09 -56.64 21.66
CA GLY A 99 -68.07 -57.68 21.84
C GLY A 99 -66.84 -57.22 22.63
N VAL A 100 -65.91 -58.16 22.83
CA VAL A 100 -64.70 -57.99 23.65
C VAL A 100 -63.56 -57.39 22.83
N LYS A 101 -62.94 -56.34 23.38
CA LYS A 101 -61.83 -55.60 22.77
C LYS A 101 -60.61 -55.82 23.64
N GLU A 102 -59.48 -56.03 23.02
CA GLU A 102 -58.19 -56.09 23.70
C GLU A 102 -57.55 -54.72 23.67
N VAL A 103 -57.18 -54.20 24.84
CA VAL A 103 -56.55 -52.90 25.00
C VAL A 103 -55.18 -53.11 25.62
N PHE A 104 -54.12 -52.64 24.96
CA PHE A 104 -52.75 -52.82 25.41
C PHE A 104 -51.97 -51.52 25.33
N VAL A 105 -51.00 -51.36 26.23
CA VAL A 105 -49.97 -50.33 26.05
C VAL A 105 -49.11 -50.74 24.88
N THR A 106 -48.76 -49.78 24.03
CA THR A 106 -47.95 -50.05 22.84
C THR A 106 -46.87 -49.00 22.65
N TYR A 107 -45.96 -49.24 21.72
CA TYR A 107 -45.04 -48.23 21.22
C TYR A 107 -45.29 -47.99 19.74
N PRO A 108 -46.05 -46.93 19.37
CA PRO A 108 -46.48 -46.73 17.99
C PRO A 108 -45.30 -46.50 17.06
N ALA A 109 -45.33 -47.09 15.86
CA ALA A 109 -44.24 -46.99 14.89
C ALA A 109 -43.85 -45.54 14.54
N ASN A 110 -44.82 -44.65 14.34
CA ASN A 110 -44.58 -43.23 14.04
C ASN A 110 -43.93 -42.46 15.20
N ASN A 111 -44.03 -42.97 16.42
CA ASN A 111 -43.45 -42.39 17.62
C ASN A 111 -42.25 -43.20 18.13
N SER A 112 -41.89 -44.26 17.39
CA SER A 112 -40.82 -45.16 17.77
C SER A 112 -39.45 -44.57 17.50
N VAL A 113 -38.48 -44.88 18.33
CA VAL A 113 -37.07 -44.53 18.14
C VAL A 113 -36.30 -45.84 18.16
N TYR A 114 -35.65 -46.15 17.06
CA TYR A 114 -34.92 -47.41 16.89
C TYR A 114 -33.58 -47.18 16.19
N GLN A 115 -32.66 -48.12 16.36
CA GLN A 115 -31.39 -48.14 15.64
C GLN A 115 -31.55 -48.88 14.31
N GLY A 116 -30.87 -48.41 13.26
CA GLY A 116 -30.88 -49.04 11.92
C GLY A 116 -30.08 -50.36 11.81
N SER A 117 -29.43 -50.81 12.88
CA SER A 117 -28.58 -52.00 12.90
C SER A 117 -29.31 -53.24 12.35
N GLY A 118 -28.74 -53.89 11.34
CA GLY A 118 -29.32 -55.06 10.68
C GLY A 118 -30.14 -54.76 9.42
N VAL A 119 -30.37 -53.49 9.10
CA VAL A 119 -30.92 -53.05 7.81
C VAL A 119 -29.77 -52.77 6.83
N ALA A 120 -29.92 -53.15 5.56
CA ALA A 120 -28.89 -52.92 4.54
C ALA A 120 -28.51 -51.42 4.44
N GLY A 121 -27.21 -51.12 4.48
CA GLY A 121 -26.68 -49.75 4.45
C GLY A 121 -26.45 -49.10 5.82
N PHE A 122 -26.80 -49.78 6.92
CA PHE A 122 -26.59 -49.29 8.28
C PHE A 122 -25.59 -50.16 9.04
N THR A 123 -24.63 -49.52 9.71
CA THR A 123 -23.62 -50.20 10.53
C THR A 123 -24.18 -50.54 11.91
N VAL A 124 -23.70 -51.64 12.49
CA VAL A 124 -23.96 -51.97 13.89
C VAL A 124 -23.29 -50.90 14.77
N PRO A 125 -24.02 -50.27 15.71
CA PRO A 125 -23.42 -49.30 16.64
C PRO A 125 -22.27 -49.93 17.42
N ALA A 126 -21.14 -49.23 17.46
CA ALA A 126 -19.99 -49.64 18.25
C ALA A 126 -20.10 -49.07 19.68
N LEU A 127 -19.47 -49.76 20.64
CA LEU A 127 -19.35 -49.23 22.00
C LEU A 127 -18.59 -47.89 21.98
N GLY A 128 -19.09 -46.91 22.73
CA GLY A 128 -18.56 -45.55 22.69
C GLY A 128 -19.02 -44.74 21.47
N GLY A 129 -19.86 -45.30 20.61
CA GLY A 129 -20.32 -44.60 19.44
C GLY A 129 -21.25 -43.40 19.72
N VAL A 130 -20.94 -42.22 19.21
CA VAL A 130 -21.81 -41.03 19.27
C VAL A 130 -22.97 -41.14 18.28
N ALA A 131 -24.19 -41.32 18.82
CA ALA A 131 -25.42 -41.43 18.03
C ALA A 131 -25.90 -40.08 17.48
N PHE A 132 -26.52 -40.11 16.30
CA PHE A 132 -27.24 -38.98 15.69
C PHE A 132 -28.50 -39.45 15.00
N TRP A 133 -29.45 -38.53 14.79
CA TRP A 133 -30.67 -38.80 14.04
C TRP A 133 -30.38 -38.94 12.55
N ASN A 134 -30.79 -40.07 11.96
CA ASN A 134 -30.74 -40.28 10.51
C ASN A 134 -32.10 -40.05 9.85
N SER A 135 -33.19 -40.21 10.60
CA SER A 135 -34.55 -39.80 10.21
C SER A 135 -35.35 -39.43 11.47
N ALA A 136 -36.64 -39.12 11.33
CA ALA A 136 -37.50 -38.77 12.45
C ALA A 136 -37.59 -39.86 13.54
N ASN A 137 -37.35 -41.12 13.18
CA ASN A 137 -37.54 -42.28 14.07
C ASN A 137 -36.29 -43.18 14.17
N MET A 138 -35.22 -42.86 13.45
CA MET A 138 -34.04 -43.71 13.37
C MET A 138 -32.80 -43.02 13.91
N LEU A 139 -32.19 -43.63 14.92
CA LEU A 139 -30.83 -43.31 15.36
C LEU A 139 -29.82 -44.08 14.51
N ASN A 140 -28.74 -43.39 14.16
CA ASN A 140 -27.59 -43.95 13.48
C ASN A 140 -26.31 -43.52 14.20
N TYR A 141 -25.19 -44.05 13.74
CA TYR A 141 -23.89 -43.88 14.36
C TYR A 141 -22.81 -43.63 13.29
N SER A 142 -21.73 -42.95 13.66
CA SER A 142 -20.55 -42.74 12.83
C SER A 142 -19.34 -43.33 13.53
N SER A 143 -18.73 -44.36 12.93
CA SER A 143 -17.47 -44.95 13.43
C SER A 143 -16.31 -43.96 13.50
N ASN A 144 -16.46 -42.79 12.88
CA ASN A 144 -15.49 -41.70 12.92
C ASN A 144 -15.72 -40.73 14.10
N ILE A 145 -16.70 -40.96 14.98
CA ILE A 145 -16.88 -40.12 16.18
C ILE A 145 -17.09 -41.05 17.37
N VAL A 146 -16.13 -41.08 18.29
CA VAL A 146 -16.10 -42.03 19.41
C VAL A 146 -15.97 -41.28 20.73
N TRP A 147 -16.83 -41.63 21.68
CA TRP A 147 -16.69 -41.31 23.09
C TRP A 147 -16.00 -42.47 23.80
N ASP A 148 -14.76 -42.27 24.21
CA ASP A 148 -14.07 -43.16 25.14
C ASP A 148 -14.58 -42.89 26.56
N ASN A 149 -15.52 -43.72 27.00
CA ASN A 149 -16.12 -43.58 28.32
C ASN A 149 -15.17 -43.91 29.48
N VAL A 150 -14.11 -44.68 29.24
CA VAL A 150 -13.15 -45.05 30.29
C VAL A 150 -12.28 -43.85 30.64
N ASN A 151 -11.80 -43.13 29.61
CA ASN A 151 -10.90 -41.99 29.79
C ASN A 151 -11.60 -40.62 29.70
N GLY A 152 -12.89 -40.58 29.35
CA GLY A 152 -13.66 -39.35 29.20
C GLY A 152 -13.22 -38.48 28.02
N ARG A 153 -12.99 -39.11 26.86
CA ARG A 153 -12.41 -38.45 25.67
C ARG A 153 -13.31 -38.55 24.45
N LEU A 154 -13.33 -37.50 23.62
CA LEU A 154 -14.00 -37.47 22.33
C LEU A 154 -12.98 -37.57 21.20
N GLY A 155 -13.03 -38.65 20.43
CA GLY A 155 -12.26 -38.81 19.19
C GLY A 155 -13.10 -38.49 17.96
N ILE A 156 -12.53 -37.74 17.02
CA ILE A 156 -13.09 -37.43 15.70
C ILE A 156 -12.10 -37.91 14.65
N LYS A 157 -12.50 -38.94 13.91
CA LYS A 157 -11.71 -39.78 13.01
C LYS A 157 -10.56 -40.55 13.68
N ASP A 158 -10.44 -40.42 15.00
CA ASP A 158 -9.56 -41.21 15.85
C ASP A 158 -10.43 -42.06 16.80
N THR A 159 -10.25 -43.38 16.74
CA THR A 159 -10.98 -44.34 17.59
C THR A 159 -10.27 -44.59 18.93
N THR A 160 -9.07 -44.07 19.12
CA THR A 160 -8.23 -44.23 20.32
C THR A 160 -7.69 -42.88 20.79
N PRO A 161 -8.57 -41.92 21.14
CA PRO A 161 -8.18 -40.55 21.42
C PRO A 161 -7.16 -40.46 22.57
N SER A 162 -6.06 -39.74 22.32
CA SER A 162 -5.01 -39.48 23.29
C SER A 162 -5.28 -38.23 24.13
N TYR A 163 -6.12 -37.33 23.63
CA TYR A 163 -6.50 -36.07 24.27
C TYR A 163 -8.00 -36.00 24.57
N ALA A 164 -8.42 -35.04 25.40
CA ALA A 164 -9.83 -34.87 25.78
C ALA A 164 -10.75 -34.67 24.57
N ILE A 165 -10.27 -33.94 23.57
CA ILE A 165 -10.84 -33.88 22.23
C ILE A 165 -9.68 -34.16 21.28
N ASP A 166 -9.74 -35.27 20.56
CA ASP A 166 -8.72 -35.68 19.60
C ASP A 166 -9.32 -35.68 18.19
N VAL A 167 -8.73 -34.91 17.28
CA VAL A 167 -9.23 -34.74 15.93
C VAL A 167 -8.12 -35.15 14.97
N GLY A 168 -8.20 -36.38 14.45
CA GLY A 168 -7.15 -36.99 13.64
C GLY A 168 -7.76 -37.82 12.51
N GLY A 169 -7.62 -37.37 11.26
CA GLY A 169 -7.97 -38.19 10.09
C GLY A 169 -7.05 -39.41 9.95
N PRO A 170 -7.43 -40.44 9.15
CA PRO A 170 -6.50 -41.51 8.82
C PRO A 170 -5.30 -40.97 8.01
N GLY A 171 -4.07 -41.31 8.44
CA GLY A 171 -2.83 -41.02 7.71
C GLY A 171 -2.31 -39.58 7.87
N ASN A 172 -1.51 -39.11 6.90
CA ASN A 172 -0.92 -37.76 6.86
C ASN A 172 -1.94 -36.65 6.52
N ALA A 173 -3.24 -36.89 6.70
CA ALA A 173 -4.28 -35.91 6.37
C ALA A 173 -4.42 -34.91 7.52
N GLU A 174 -4.14 -33.64 7.24
CA GLU A 174 -4.31 -32.55 8.20
C GLU A 174 -5.76 -32.49 8.70
N SER A 175 -5.93 -32.49 10.02
CA SER A 175 -7.20 -32.18 10.66
C SER A 175 -7.33 -30.67 10.83
N SER A 176 -8.20 -30.04 10.03
CA SER A 176 -8.50 -28.61 10.17
C SER A 176 -9.68 -28.36 11.11
N ILE A 177 -9.49 -27.49 12.11
CA ILE A 177 -10.57 -27.01 12.99
C ILE A 177 -10.88 -25.55 12.64
N ARG A 178 -12.12 -25.27 12.23
CA ARG A 178 -12.64 -23.89 12.06
C ARG A 178 -13.41 -23.49 13.30
N ALA A 179 -12.89 -22.52 14.05
CA ALA A 179 -13.53 -21.97 15.25
C ALA A 179 -13.61 -20.44 15.19
N SER A 180 -14.59 -19.84 15.86
CA SER A 180 -14.71 -18.37 15.99
C SER A 180 -13.69 -17.76 16.96
N GLY A 181 -12.80 -18.58 17.52
CA GLY A 181 -11.76 -18.20 18.47
C GLY A 181 -11.44 -19.34 19.44
N PHE A 182 -10.30 -19.23 20.11
CA PHE A 182 -9.92 -20.10 21.22
C PHE A 182 -9.74 -19.24 22.47
N VAL A 183 -10.42 -19.61 23.55
CA VAL A 183 -10.15 -19.05 24.88
C VAL A 183 -9.18 -20.02 25.55
N VAL A 184 -7.93 -19.59 25.74
CA VAL A 184 -6.91 -20.41 26.37
C VAL A 184 -6.59 -19.90 27.77
N GLY A 185 -6.34 -20.85 28.68
CA GLY A 185 -5.83 -20.53 30.03
C GLY A 185 -4.32 -20.34 30.03
N THR A 186 -3.71 -20.52 31.20
CA THR A 186 -2.24 -20.45 31.38
C THR A 186 -1.45 -21.48 30.57
N THR A 187 -2.12 -22.49 30.03
CA THR A 187 -1.52 -23.55 29.20
C THR A 187 -1.37 -23.18 27.73
N GLY A 188 -1.97 -22.08 27.26
CA GLY A 188 -1.78 -21.56 25.90
C GLY A 188 -2.26 -22.47 24.75
N ILE A 189 -1.81 -22.15 23.54
CA ILE A 189 -1.96 -22.96 22.31
C ILE A 189 -0.61 -23.62 22.00
N PHE A 190 -0.57 -24.94 21.86
CA PHE A 190 0.65 -25.66 21.49
C PHE A 190 0.78 -25.82 19.98
N PHE A 191 1.91 -25.39 19.43
CA PHE A 191 2.30 -25.62 18.05
C PHE A 191 3.40 -26.69 18.03
N GLN A 192 3.20 -27.76 17.27
CA GLN A 192 4.17 -28.84 17.16
C GLN A 192 5.45 -28.34 16.47
N ASN A 193 6.60 -28.82 16.95
CA ASN A 193 7.88 -28.65 16.26
C ASN A 193 7.98 -29.70 15.13
N ASP A 194 8.15 -29.25 13.90
CA ASP A 194 8.28 -30.12 12.71
C ASP A 194 9.71 -30.11 12.13
N GLY A 195 10.68 -29.56 12.87
CA GLY A 195 12.07 -29.38 12.47
C GLY A 195 12.33 -28.11 11.64
N SER A 196 11.34 -27.59 10.91
CA SER A 196 11.44 -26.31 10.16
C SER A 196 10.85 -25.14 10.96
N TYR A 197 9.84 -25.42 11.76
CA TYR A 197 9.22 -24.52 12.72
C TYR A 197 9.61 -24.96 14.14
N PRO A 198 10.16 -24.06 14.98
CA PRO A 198 10.61 -24.43 16.32
C PRO A 198 9.48 -24.90 17.24
N GLY A 199 8.21 -24.67 16.87
CA GLY A 199 7.04 -25.04 17.66
C GLY A 199 6.99 -24.27 18.99
N GLY A 200 6.25 -24.82 19.95
CA GLY A 200 6.16 -24.32 21.32
C GLY A 200 4.74 -23.94 21.73
N THR A 201 4.61 -23.58 23.00
CA THR A 201 3.34 -23.11 23.56
C THR A 201 3.26 -21.60 23.50
N GLN A 202 2.26 -21.09 22.80
CA GLN A 202 1.89 -19.69 22.81
C GLN A 202 0.91 -19.42 23.96
N ASP A 203 1.39 -18.80 25.03
CA ASP A 203 0.60 -18.37 26.20
C ASP A 203 -0.06 -17.00 26.01
N LYS A 204 0.45 -16.18 25.10
CA LYS A 204 -0.04 -14.85 24.75
C LYS A 204 -0.30 -14.74 23.25
N HIS A 205 -1.39 -14.09 22.86
CA HIS A 205 -1.79 -13.96 21.44
C HIS A 205 -0.70 -13.41 20.51
N PHE A 206 0.25 -12.65 21.06
CA PHE A 206 1.41 -12.10 20.38
C PHE A 206 2.57 -12.05 21.40
N LEU A 207 3.79 -12.09 20.89
CA LEU A 207 4.96 -11.69 21.66
C LEU A 207 5.10 -10.17 21.47
N PRO A 208 5.03 -9.36 22.55
CA PRO A 208 5.19 -7.91 22.42
C PRO A 208 6.58 -7.59 21.90
N ASN A 209 6.68 -6.51 21.12
CA ASN A 209 8.00 -5.94 20.81
C ASN A 209 8.67 -5.50 22.12
N VAL A 210 9.99 -5.56 22.15
CA VAL A 210 10.81 -5.15 23.30
C VAL A 210 11.90 -4.21 22.80
N THR A 211 12.05 -3.08 23.48
CA THR A 211 13.21 -2.20 23.34
C THR A 211 14.26 -2.56 24.38
N ASP A 212 15.51 -2.24 24.09
CA ASP A 212 16.66 -2.61 24.90
C ASP A 212 17.58 -1.40 25.08
N SER A 213 17.85 -1.07 26.35
CA SER A 213 18.71 0.04 26.75
C SER A 213 20.20 -0.26 26.59
N VAL A 214 20.59 -1.53 26.48
CA VAL A 214 21.99 -1.91 26.19
C VAL A 214 22.33 -1.53 24.75
N THR A 215 21.45 -1.86 23.80
CA THR A 215 21.60 -1.49 22.38
C THR A 215 21.19 -0.05 22.08
N GLY A 216 20.55 0.65 23.02
CA GLY A 216 20.05 2.01 22.85
C GLY A 216 18.80 2.11 21.98
N SER A 217 18.15 0.98 21.66
CA SER A 217 16.95 0.95 20.82
C SER A 217 15.76 1.67 21.46
N ASP A 218 15.70 1.69 22.79
CA ASP A 218 14.76 2.46 23.60
C ASP A 218 14.87 3.99 23.45
N ASN A 219 15.99 4.51 22.94
CA ASN A 219 16.16 5.94 22.67
C ASN A 219 15.72 6.34 21.25
N ILE A 220 15.52 5.37 20.37
CA ILE A 220 15.17 5.57 18.97
C ILE A 220 13.69 5.27 18.78
N ILE A 221 13.28 4.11 19.26
CA ILE A 221 11.97 3.52 19.03
C ILE A 221 11.20 3.51 20.35
N MET A 222 10.00 4.07 20.34
CA MET A 222 9.01 3.86 21.41
C MET A 222 7.95 2.88 20.93
N LEU A 223 7.52 2.03 21.84
CA LEU A 223 6.45 1.08 21.58
C LEU A 223 5.16 1.56 22.24
N SER A 224 4.04 1.42 21.55
CA SER A 224 2.72 1.79 22.07
C SER A 224 1.64 0.80 21.61
N GLY A 225 0.39 1.06 22.01
CA GLY A 225 -0.74 0.18 21.77
C GLY A 225 -1.04 -0.72 22.98
N VAL A 226 -1.97 -1.66 22.80
CA VAL A 226 -2.39 -2.54 23.91
C VAL A 226 -1.28 -3.51 24.28
N VAL A 227 -0.39 -3.79 23.32
CA VAL A 227 0.52 -4.92 23.34
C VAL A 227 1.91 -4.57 22.81
N ASN A 228 2.22 -3.27 22.77
CA ASN A 228 3.46 -2.74 22.18
C ASN A 228 3.57 -3.06 20.68
N GLU A 229 2.43 -3.16 19.98
CA GLU A 229 2.33 -3.44 18.54
C GLU A 229 2.71 -2.25 17.67
N ALA A 230 2.52 -1.03 18.16
CA ALA A 230 2.80 0.18 17.39
C ALA A 230 4.23 0.64 17.63
N ILE A 231 5.03 0.66 16.57
CA ILE A 231 6.41 1.12 16.56
C ILE A 231 6.42 2.59 16.14
N HIS A 232 6.87 3.46 17.03
CA HIS A 232 7.03 4.88 16.76
C HIS A 232 8.47 5.32 17.00
N PHE A 233 8.84 6.49 16.48
CA PHE A 233 10.11 7.12 16.83
C PHE A 233 9.95 8.05 18.05
N HIS A 234 10.96 8.07 18.90
CA HIS A 234 11.10 9.13 19.89
C HIS A 234 11.34 10.48 19.20
N GLN A 235 10.79 11.55 19.76
CA GLN A 235 11.13 12.91 19.34
C GLN A 235 12.61 13.17 19.64
N GLN A 236 13.31 13.74 18.66
CA GLN A 236 14.74 14.01 18.77
C GLN A 236 14.99 15.51 18.99
N PRO A 237 15.91 15.87 19.90
CA PRO A 237 16.35 17.25 20.04
C PRO A 237 16.87 17.80 18.70
N PRO A 238 16.63 19.08 18.37
CA PRO A 238 17.20 19.67 17.18
C PRO A 238 18.74 19.53 17.16
N ARG A 239 19.30 19.34 15.96
CA ARG A 239 20.75 19.23 15.68
C ARG A 239 21.41 17.92 16.11
N THR A 240 20.70 16.93 16.63
CA THR A 240 21.27 15.58 16.79
C THR A 240 21.04 14.73 15.54
N VAL A 241 21.95 13.80 15.29
CA VAL A 241 21.81 12.77 14.25
C VAL A 241 22.04 11.41 14.87
N PHE A 242 21.42 10.39 14.29
CA PHE A 242 21.65 9.01 14.70
C PHE A 242 23.00 8.53 14.16
N ALA A 243 24.00 8.45 15.03
CA ALA A 243 25.38 8.14 14.66
C ALA A 243 26.00 7.14 15.65
N GLY A 244 26.99 6.38 15.18
CA GLY A 244 27.82 5.54 16.04
C GLY A 244 28.60 6.35 17.10
N PRO A 245 29.47 5.71 17.90
CA PRO A 245 30.39 6.41 18.79
C PRO A 245 31.17 7.53 18.06
N GLU A 246 31.63 8.53 18.80
CA GLU A 246 32.43 9.63 18.25
C GLU A 246 33.65 9.12 17.47
N SER A 247 33.81 9.62 16.24
CA SER A 247 35.02 9.38 15.47
C SER A 247 36.18 10.18 16.06
N GLY A 248 37.42 9.70 15.90
CA GLY A 248 38.63 10.43 16.34
C GLY A 248 39.04 10.25 17.81
N CYS A 249 38.20 9.60 18.64
CA CYS A 249 38.60 9.17 19.99
C CYS A 249 39.09 7.71 20.02
N ALA A 250 39.91 7.35 21.02
CA ALA A 250 40.28 5.95 21.29
C ALA A 250 39.11 5.16 21.95
N CYS A 251 37.87 5.49 21.58
CA CYS A 251 36.68 4.90 22.17
C CYS A 251 36.45 3.48 21.62
N PRO A 252 36.01 2.52 22.45
CA PRO A 252 35.59 1.19 21.98
C PRO A 252 34.41 1.26 21.01
N SER A 253 34.26 0.22 20.18
CA SER A 253 33.02 0.01 19.42
C SER A 253 31.82 0.00 20.37
N GLY A 254 30.75 0.69 19.99
CA GLY A 254 29.53 0.84 20.77
C GLY A 254 28.31 1.01 19.88
N PHE A 255 27.13 1.00 20.49
CA PHE A 255 25.87 1.18 19.77
C PHE A 255 25.65 2.65 19.37
N PRO A 256 24.89 2.92 18.30
CA PRO A 256 24.65 4.29 17.87
C PRO A 256 23.66 5.02 18.80
N SER A 257 23.76 6.34 18.85
CA SER A 257 22.89 7.21 19.64
C SER A 257 22.63 8.54 18.91
N PHE A 258 21.63 9.29 19.38
CA PHE A 258 21.40 10.64 18.87
C PHE A 258 22.37 11.63 19.53
N ARG A 259 23.37 12.06 18.76
CA ARG A 259 24.40 13.01 19.20
C ARG A 259 24.71 14.05 18.14
N LEU A 260 25.44 15.09 18.52
CA LEU A 260 26.02 16.05 17.58
C LEU A 260 27.17 15.39 16.80
N LEU A 261 27.34 15.75 15.53
CA LEU A 261 28.53 15.36 14.77
C LEU A 261 29.72 16.22 15.18
N THR A 262 30.88 15.58 15.33
CA THR A 262 32.17 16.25 15.50
C THR A 262 32.84 16.43 14.14
N VAL A 263 33.91 17.22 14.09
CA VAL A 263 34.73 17.39 12.87
C VAL A 263 35.30 16.05 12.40
N ASP A 264 35.63 15.15 13.33
CA ASP A 264 36.20 13.84 13.03
C ASP A 264 35.17 12.87 12.44
N ASP A 265 33.86 13.10 12.65
CA ASP A 265 32.81 12.32 11.98
C ASP A 265 32.60 12.73 10.52
N MET A 266 33.15 13.88 10.11
CA MET A 266 33.04 14.36 8.74
C MET A 266 34.18 13.79 7.88
N PRO A 267 33.89 13.27 6.67
CA PRO A 267 34.93 12.84 5.77
C PRO A 267 35.82 14.02 5.37
N ASN A 268 37.09 13.76 5.06
CA ASN A 268 38.01 14.80 4.62
C ASN A 268 37.53 15.43 3.31
N LEU A 269 37.07 16.68 3.38
CA LEU A 269 36.52 17.43 2.24
C LEU A 269 37.58 18.16 1.40
N SER A 270 38.87 18.02 1.71
CA SER A 270 39.96 18.71 0.99
C SER A 270 40.03 18.41 -0.52
N GLY A 271 39.44 17.29 -0.97
CA GLY A 271 39.32 16.95 -2.40
C GLY A 271 38.15 17.62 -3.12
N LEU A 272 37.16 18.16 -2.39
CA LEU A 272 36.00 18.86 -2.95
C LEU A 272 36.32 20.33 -3.26
N TYR A 273 37.17 20.94 -2.45
CA TYR A 273 37.71 22.27 -2.72
C TYR A 273 38.82 22.12 -3.76
N ALA A 274 38.69 22.77 -4.92
CA ALA A 274 39.81 22.91 -5.84
C ALA A 274 40.85 23.79 -5.15
N GLY A 275 41.89 23.18 -4.56
CA GLY A 275 43.07 23.92 -4.13
C GLY A 275 43.63 24.70 -5.31
N ASN A 276 44.25 25.85 -5.06
CA ASN A 276 44.66 26.83 -6.08
C ASN A 276 45.36 26.20 -7.30
N ALA A 277 46.11 25.12 -7.11
CA ALA A 277 46.75 24.34 -8.18
C ALA A 277 45.77 23.75 -9.23
N LYS A 278 44.58 23.28 -8.82
CA LYS A 278 43.57 22.67 -9.71
C LYS A 278 42.72 23.72 -10.43
N LEU A 279 42.59 24.89 -9.81
CA LEU A 279 41.99 26.09 -10.38
C LEU A 279 42.90 26.70 -11.47
N VAL A 280 44.22 26.78 -11.21
CA VAL A 280 45.23 27.25 -12.17
C VAL A 280 45.32 26.34 -13.41
N SER A 281 45.16 25.02 -13.26
CA SER A 281 45.20 24.10 -14.40
C SER A 281 43.94 24.07 -15.26
N THR A 282 42.82 24.65 -14.79
CA THR A 282 41.52 24.58 -15.49
C THR A 282 41.11 25.94 -16.10
N SER A 283 41.44 27.07 -15.46
CA SER A 283 40.99 28.38 -15.95
C SER A 283 41.94 29.09 -16.92
N GLY A 284 43.21 28.68 -17.04
CA GLY A 284 44.22 29.35 -17.90
C GLY A 284 44.59 30.79 -17.50
N HIS A 285 43.73 31.45 -16.71
CA HIS A 285 43.89 32.76 -16.13
C HIS A 285 43.40 32.73 -14.69
N LEU A 286 44.30 32.40 -13.77
CA LEU A 286 44.15 32.84 -12.39
C LEU A 286 45.44 33.50 -11.95
N VAL A 287 45.36 34.81 -11.76
CA VAL A 287 46.32 35.57 -10.98
C VAL A 287 46.26 35.00 -9.56
N ASN A 288 47.37 34.41 -9.11
CA ASN A 288 47.54 33.98 -7.74
C ASN A 288 47.31 35.17 -6.81
N TYR A 289 46.16 35.19 -6.15
CA TYR A 289 45.94 36.02 -4.97
C TYR A 289 46.18 35.14 -3.75
N ILE A 290 47.41 35.13 -3.24
CA ILE A 290 47.65 34.70 -1.86
C ILE A 290 48.85 35.44 -1.26
N ASP A 291 48.52 36.37 -0.38
CA ASP A 291 48.96 36.44 1.02
C ASP A 291 50.46 36.13 1.32
N THR A 292 51.20 37.20 1.52
CA THR A 292 52.21 37.46 2.57
C THR A 292 53.31 36.45 2.92
N GLU A 293 53.68 35.48 2.08
CA GLU A 293 54.86 34.63 2.40
C GLU A 293 55.65 34.04 1.19
N ILE A 294 55.94 34.84 0.17
CA ILE A 294 56.94 34.51 -0.87
C ILE A 294 57.98 35.63 -0.96
N THR A 295 58.78 35.76 0.10
CA THR A 295 59.91 36.71 0.18
C THR A 295 61.27 36.05 -0.02
N THR A 296 61.36 34.82 -0.53
CA THR A 296 62.68 34.14 -0.62
C THR A 296 62.99 33.35 -1.88
N VAL A 297 62.12 33.29 -2.91
CA VAL A 297 62.54 32.66 -4.19
C VAL A 297 61.98 33.42 -5.39
N SER A 298 62.69 34.46 -5.82
CA SER A 298 62.59 35.00 -7.20
C SER A 298 63.81 35.87 -7.48
N GLY A 299 64.92 35.26 -7.88
CA GLY A 299 66.02 35.95 -8.54
C GLY A 299 65.65 36.34 -9.98
N TYR A 300 64.55 37.08 -10.17
CA TYR A 300 64.25 37.91 -11.34
C TYR A 300 62.93 38.65 -11.10
N LEU A 301 62.98 39.71 -10.30
CA LEU A 301 61.88 40.67 -10.22
C LEU A 301 62.49 42.06 -10.39
N ALA A 302 62.53 42.54 -11.63
CA ALA A 302 63.01 43.88 -11.94
C ALA A 302 62.00 44.90 -11.42
N THR A 303 62.27 45.42 -10.23
CA THR A 303 61.68 46.67 -9.72
C THR A 303 62.08 47.80 -10.67
N ILE A 304 61.21 48.17 -11.62
CA ILE A 304 61.43 49.38 -12.41
C ILE A 304 61.14 50.57 -11.50
N ASN A 305 62.21 51.09 -10.89
CA ASN A 305 62.20 52.33 -10.16
C ASN A 305 62.05 53.50 -11.15
N ALA A 306 61.10 54.39 -10.91
CA ALA A 306 60.66 55.47 -11.80
C ALA A 306 61.66 56.65 -11.96
N SER A 307 62.98 56.41 -11.86
CA SER A 307 64.01 57.46 -11.87
C SER A 307 64.86 57.53 -13.15
N THR A 308 64.65 56.67 -14.15
CA THR A 308 65.45 56.68 -15.40
C THR A 308 64.62 56.85 -16.69
N LEU A 309 63.34 57.22 -16.59
CA LEU A 309 62.43 57.34 -17.73
C LEU A 309 62.72 58.51 -18.69
N GLY A 310 63.72 59.35 -18.42
CA GLY A 310 64.03 60.56 -19.21
C GLY A 310 65.06 60.40 -20.33
N THR A 311 65.87 59.35 -20.33
CA THR A 311 67.06 59.24 -21.22
C THR A 311 66.97 58.16 -22.29
N ALA A 312 65.91 57.34 -22.31
CA ALA A 312 65.78 56.20 -23.21
C ALA A 312 65.00 56.47 -24.53
N ILE A 313 64.57 57.70 -24.82
CA ILE A 313 63.70 58.01 -25.98
C ILE A 313 64.45 58.71 -27.15
N SER A 314 65.73 59.07 -27.02
CA SER A 314 66.44 59.88 -28.04
C SER A 314 67.32 59.13 -29.06
N ASN A 315 67.65 57.85 -28.84
CA ASN A 315 68.77 57.21 -29.58
C ASN A 315 68.36 56.07 -30.55
N PHE A 316 67.07 55.85 -30.80
CA PHE A 316 66.60 54.76 -31.69
C PHE A 316 66.52 55.15 -33.18
N ASN A 317 66.97 56.35 -33.54
CA ASN A 317 66.94 56.84 -34.92
C ASN A 317 68.36 56.89 -35.51
N THR A 318 69.04 55.74 -35.65
CA THR A 318 70.11 55.56 -36.66
C THR A 318 70.38 54.07 -36.92
N SER A 319 70.05 53.64 -38.15
CA SER A 319 70.70 52.61 -38.97
C SER A 319 71.16 51.28 -38.30
N GLY A 320 70.48 50.19 -38.65
CA GLY A 320 71.04 48.84 -38.48
C GLY A 320 70.01 47.74 -38.69
N ASN A 321 70.08 47.09 -39.84
CA ASN A 321 69.25 45.94 -40.21
C ASN A 321 69.42 44.79 -39.21
N SER A 322 68.41 44.55 -38.36
CA SER A 322 68.30 43.36 -37.51
C SER A 322 66.93 42.74 -37.73
N GLN A 323 66.84 41.83 -38.71
CA GLN A 323 65.70 40.93 -38.84
C GLN A 323 65.62 40.03 -37.61
N LEU A 324 64.50 40.08 -36.88
CA LEU A 324 64.05 38.99 -36.01
C LEU A 324 63.05 38.16 -36.82
N THR A 325 63.56 37.05 -37.36
CA THR A 325 62.78 36.05 -38.09
C THR A 325 61.89 35.29 -37.11
N ALA A 326 60.58 35.30 -37.34
CA ALA A 326 59.61 34.55 -36.54
C ALA A 326 59.84 33.03 -36.69
N GLN A 327 60.03 32.33 -35.58
CA GLN A 327 59.91 30.88 -35.52
C GLN A 327 58.54 30.57 -34.89
N SER A 328 57.52 30.43 -35.75
CA SER A 328 56.17 29.91 -35.47
C SER A 328 55.47 30.37 -34.18
N GLY A 329 54.53 31.31 -34.31
CA GLY A 329 53.58 31.71 -33.25
C GLY A 329 53.42 33.22 -33.17
N GLU A 330 52.19 33.72 -33.28
CA GLU A 330 51.86 35.14 -33.19
C GLU A 330 52.26 35.71 -31.81
N PHE A 331 53.11 36.73 -31.80
CA PHE A 331 53.37 37.55 -30.62
C PHE A 331 52.35 38.67 -30.57
N ASP A 332 51.31 38.50 -29.76
CA ASP A 332 50.35 39.56 -29.46
C ASP A 332 50.92 40.40 -28.30
N ASN A 333 51.13 41.68 -28.57
CA ASN A 333 51.68 42.72 -27.69
C ASN A 333 53.17 42.69 -27.33
N PHE A 334 53.98 43.13 -28.29
CA PHE A 334 55.24 43.83 -28.02
C PHE A 334 55.00 45.35 -28.08
N LEU A 335 54.82 45.99 -26.91
CA LEU A 335 54.76 47.44 -26.79
C LEU A 335 56.18 48.04 -26.80
N ILE A 336 56.64 48.51 -27.96
CA ILE A 336 57.64 49.58 -28.03
C ILE A 336 56.91 50.84 -28.47
N SER A 337 56.90 51.86 -27.62
CA SER A 337 56.67 53.23 -28.09
C SER A 337 57.94 54.06 -27.86
N SER A 338 58.64 54.36 -28.95
CA SER A 338 59.57 55.48 -29.03
C SER A 338 58.79 56.68 -29.59
N SER A 339 58.60 57.69 -28.75
CA SER A 339 58.19 59.07 -29.11
C SER A 339 57.21 59.23 -30.28
N GLY A 340 55.93 59.32 -29.95
CA GLY A 340 54.98 59.95 -30.87
C GLY A 340 53.52 59.69 -30.54
N LYS A 341 53.03 60.32 -29.47
CA LYS A 341 51.59 60.50 -29.21
C LYS A 341 50.82 59.21 -28.89
N VAL A 342 50.81 58.87 -27.59
CA VAL A 342 49.79 57.96 -27.03
C VAL A 342 48.52 58.79 -26.80
N VAL A 343 47.58 58.70 -27.73
CA VAL A 343 46.20 59.14 -27.51
C VAL A 343 45.45 57.94 -26.96
N SER A 344 45.24 57.92 -25.65
CA SER A 344 44.22 57.06 -25.06
C SER A 344 42.86 57.70 -25.34
N SER A 345 42.13 57.13 -26.30
CA SER A 345 40.68 57.35 -26.39
C SER A 345 39.99 56.08 -25.90
N LEU A 346 39.66 56.07 -24.62
CA LEU A 346 38.53 55.29 -24.13
C LEU A 346 37.26 56.05 -24.55
N SER A 347 36.48 55.49 -25.45
CA SER A 347 35.06 55.83 -25.59
C SER A 347 34.30 54.64 -26.15
N GLU A 348 33.70 53.90 -25.22
CA GLU A 348 32.25 53.62 -25.15
C GLU A 348 31.44 53.37 -26.43
N ARG A 349 30.66 52.30 -26.31
CA ARG A 349 29.38 51.96 -26.95
C ARG A 349 29.37 51.35 -28.35
N GLN A 350 28.95 50.08 -28.30
CA GLN A 350 27.78 49.54 -29.00
C GLN A 350 27.75 49.74 -30.51
N HIS A 351 28.11 48.68 -31.22
CA HIS A 351 27.26 48.05 -32.22
C HIS A 351 28.08 46.91 -32.83
N VAL A 352 27.83 45.67 -32.41
CA VAL A 352 28.15 44.53 -33.28
C VAL A 352 26.81 44.10 -33.85
N SER A 353 26.51 44.56 -35.06
CA SER A 353 25.49 43.91 -35.86
C SER A 353 26.18 42.70 -36.47
N VAL A 354 25.91 41.51 -35.94
CA VAL A 354 26.22 40.29 -36.70
C VAL A 354 25.20 40.19 -37.82
N ILE A 355 25.52 40.80 -38.96
CA ILE A 355 24.91 40.43 -40.23
C ILE A 355 25.43 39.03 -40.50
N GLY A 356 24.59 38.02 -40.28
CA GLY A 356 24.83 36.68 -40.78
C GLY A 356 25.14 36.76 -42.28
N ASP A 357 26.22 36.10 -42.66
CA ASP A 357 26.74 35.97 -44.03
C ASP A 357 25.63 36.06 -45.09
N THR A 358 25.83 36.94 -46.08
CA THR A 358 24.98 37.18 -47.26
C THR A 358 24.83 35.97 -48.19
N ASN A 359 25.24 34.79 -47.77
CA ASN A 359 25.01 33.53 -48.47
C ASN A 359 23.84 32.79 -47.83
N ALA A 360 22.72 32.76 -48.54
CA ALA A 360 21.47 32.11 -48.14
C ALA A 360 21.69 30.72 -47.50
N PRO A 361 21.31 30.50 -46.23
CA PRO A 361 21.35 29.18 -45.66
C PRO A 361 20.11 28.41 -46.12
N THR A 362 20.36 27.27 -46.76
CA THR A 362 19.34 26.32 -47.24
C THR A 362 18.55 25.65 -46.11
N ASP A 363 18.95 25.86 -44.84
CA ASP A 363 18.36 25.24 -43.67
C ASP A 363 17.29 26.15 -43.05
N SER A 364 16.05 25.96 -43.50
CA SER A 364 14.88 26.56 -42.86
C SER A 364 14.34 25.65 -41.76
N ILE A 365 14.03 26.21 -40.59
CA ILE A 365 13.30 25.51 -39.52
C ILE A 365 11.81 25.82 -39.61
N THR A 366 10.97 24.80 -39.42
CA THR A 366 9.52 24.94 -39.34
C THR A 366 9.05 24.69 -37.92
N LEU A 367 8.45 25.69 -37.28
CA LEU A 367 7.98 25.61 -35.89
C LEU A 367 6.45 25.66 -35.84
N THR A 368 5.86 24.61 -35.27
CA THR A 368 4.40 24.47 -35.05
C THR A 368 4.05 24.71 -33.58
N ASN A 369 2.88 25.27 -33.30
CA ASN A 369 2.39 25.56 -31.94
C ASN A 369 1.89 24.25 -31.24
N PRO A 370 2.10 23.99 -29.91
CA PRO A 370 2.70 24.82 -28.85
C PRO A 370 4.23 24.99 -29.04
N ALA A 371 4.66 26.23 -29.24
CA ALA A 371 5.98 26.59 -29.76
C ALA A 371 7.12 26.32 -28.76
N SER A 372 8.15 25.60 -29.19
CA SER A 372 9.43 25.53 -28.48
C SER A 372 10.23 26.83 -28.66
N ALA A 373 11.08 27.16 -27.70
CA ALA A 373 11.98 28.31 -27.78
C ALA A 373 12.79 28.30 -29.10
N PHE A 374 12.93 29.48 -29.72
CA PHE A 374 13.63 29.61 -30.99
C PHE A 374 15.13 29.31 -30.80
N PRO A 375 15.71 28.40 -31.59
CA PRO A 375 17.09 27.95 -31.39
C PRO A 375 18.08 28.96 -31.99
N PHE A 376 18.34 30.07 -31.28
CA PHE A 376 19.36 31.03 -31.70
C PHE A 376 20.75 30.40 -31.64
N THR A 377 21.51 30.57 -32.72
CA THR A 377 22.89 30.07 -32.85
C THR A 377 23.93 31.00 -32.24
N ALA A 378 23.61 32.29 -32.08
CA ALA A 378 24.44 33.28 -31.42
C ALA A 378 23.56 34.32 -30.70
N ILE A 379 23.98 34.74 -29.51
CA ILE A 379 23.24 35.69 -28.66
C ILE A 379 24.22 36.65 -28.02
N GLU A 380 23.83 37.91 -27.97
CA GLU A 380 24.58 38.96 -27.31
C GLU A 380 23.98 39.23 -25.92
N THR A 381 24.81 39.08 -24.89
CA THR A 381 24.44 39.36 -23.49
C THR A 381 25.58 40.06 -22.77
N ASP A 382 25.26 40.97 -21.84
CA ASP A 382 26.23 41.82 -21.13
C ASP A 382 27.03 41.13 -20.01
N SER A 383 26.90 39.81 -19.84
CA SER A 383 27.47 39.09 -18.69
C SER A 383 28.72 38.30 -19.07
N GLU A 384 29.90 38.83 -18.75
CA GLU A 384 31.21 38.16 -18.94
C GLU A 384 31.55 37.10 -17.85
N THR A 385 30.67 36.78 -16.88
CA THR A 385 31.10 35.90 -15.75
C THR A 385 30.18 34.76 -15.31
N THR A 386 29.05 34.50 -15.97
CA THR A 386 28.36 33.19 -15.96
C THR A 386 27.47 33.08 -17.20
N PRO A 387 27.36 31.91 -17.87
CA PRO A 387 26.47 31.77 -19.02
C PRO A 387 25.03 31.77 -18.54
N SER A 388 24.41 32.94 -18.52
CA SER A 388 22.97 33.10 -18.26
C SER A 388 22.11 32.51 -19.38
N TRP A 389 22.70 32.19 -20.54
CA TRP A 389 22.02 31.53 -21.66
C TRP A 389 22.11 30.00 -21.58
N ASP A 390 20.95 29.34 -21.66
CA ASP A 390 20.84 27.90 -21.76
C ASP A 390 20.77 27.48 -23.24
N THR A 391 21.83 26.89 -23.77
CA THR A 391 21.89 26.43 -25.17
C THR A 391 21.05 25.17 -25.44
N SER A 392 20.59 24.47 -24.39
CA SER A 392 19.74 23.28 -24.52
C SER A 392 18.26 23.65 -24.56
N ASN A 393 17.86 24.63 -23.73
CA ASN A 393 16.47 25.07 -23.61
C ASN A 393 16.18 26.40 -24.34
N TYR A 394 17.20 27.10 -24.79
CA TYR A 394 17.15 28.40 -25.48
C TYR A 394 16.42 29.50 -24.69
N TRP A 395 16.70 29.61 -23.39
CA TRP A 395 16.27 30.74 -22.56
C TRP A 395 17.45 31.44 -21.87
N TYR A 396 17.24 32.70 -21.52
CA TYR A 396 18.13 33.51 -20.71
C TYR A 396 17.62 33.58 -19.28
N THR A 397 18.44 33.23 -18.29
CA THR A 397 18.14 33.38 -16.86
C THR A 397 18.68 34.71 -16.35
N VAL A 398 17.80 35.57 -15.87
CA VAL A 398 18.09 36.91 -15.37
C VAL A 398 18.98 36.82 -14.13
N PRO A 399 20.23 37.32 -14.17
CA PRO A 399 21.14 37.18 -13.03
C PRO A 399 20.82 38.18 -11.90
N TYR A 400 20.31 39.37 -12.23
CA TYR A 400 20.05 40.44 -11.27
C TYR A 400 18.74 41.15 -11.57
N SER A 401 17.93 41.46 -10.56
CA SER A 401 16.71 42.25 -10.76
C SER A 401 17.01 43.63 -11.35
N GLY A 402 16.11 44.15 -12.18
CA GLY A 402 16.21 45.48 -12.79
C GLY A 402 15.54 45.57 -14.16
N ASP A 403 15.70 46.71 -14.83
CA ASP A 403 15.18 46.94 -16.17
C ASP A 403 16.11 46.32 -17.22
N TYR A 404 15.53 45.63 -18.21
CA TYR A 404 16.25 45.06 -19.33
C TYR A 404 15.68 45.55 -20.66
N ASN A 405 16.59 45.74 -21.62
CA ASN A 405 16.25 45.91 -23.01
C ASN A 405 16.45 44.60 -23.76
N ILE A 406 15.38 44.10 -24.39
CA ILE A 406 15.40 42.90 -25.22
C ILE A 406 15.10 43.30 -26.66
N SER A 407 15.93 42.87 -27.59
CA SER A 407 15.73 43.08 -29.03
C SER A 407 15.88 41.76 -29.77
N ALA A 408 14.90 41.40 -30.59
CA ALA A 408 14.93 40.22 -31.44
C ALA A 408 14.66 40.58 -32.89
N SER A 409 15.44 40.02 -33.81
CA SER A 409 15.25 40.15 -35.26
C SER A 409 15.25 38.77 -35.89
N LEU A 410 14.08 38.34 -36.37
CA LEU A 410 13.91 37.01 -36.99
C LEU A 410 13.69 37.15 -38.49
N TYR A 411 14.25 36.23 -39.25
CA TYR A 411 14.03 36.15 -40.70
C TYR A 411 13.12 34.98 -41.04
N GLY A 412 11.95 35.31 -41.61
CA GLY A 412 10.89 34.34 -41.89
C GLY A 412 10.58 34.23 -43.38
N LYS A 413 9.94 33.12 -43.77
CA LYS A 413 9.35 32.90 -45.10
C LYS A 413 7.85 32.71 -45.00
N HIS A 414 7.09 33.41 -45.84
CA HIS A 414 5.68 33.09 -46.03
C HIS A 414 5.55 31.80 -46.84
N ASP A 415 4.95 30.77 -46.23
CA ASP A 415 4.83 29.43 -46.83
C ASP A 415 3.43 28.89 -46.57
N ASN A 416 2.60 28.85 -47.62
CA ASN A 416 1.23 28.32 -47.54
C ASN A 416 1.17 26.82 -47.20
N GLY A 417 2.30 26.10 -47.22
CA GLY A 417 2.40 24.71 -46.76
C GLY A 417 2.60 24.55 -45.25
N VAL A 418 2.78 25.65 -44.50
CA VAL A 418 3.00 25.67 -43.04
C VAL A 418 1.87 26.43 -42.35
N THR A 419 1.49 26.00 -41.14
CA THR A 419 0.51 26.72 -40.31
C THR A 419 1.18 27.23 -39.03
N PRO A 420 1.17 28.56 -38.74
CA PRO A 420 0.65 29.63 -39.58
C PRO A 420 1.51 29.85 -40.83
N ASN A 421 0.86 30.23 -41.94
CA ASN A 421 1.54 30.48 -43.22
C ASN A 421 2.47 31.70 -43.15
N GLN A 422 2.08 32.71 -42.37
CA GLN A 422 2.91 33.86 -42.04
C GLN A 422 3.67 33.61 -40.73
N PRO A 423 5.02 33.73 -40.75
CA PRO A 423 5.81 33.56 -39.56
C PRO A 423 5.58 34.70 -38.57
N GLY A 424 5.55 34.37 -37.28
CA GLY A 424 5.46 35.35 -36.22
C GLY A 424 6.08 34.87 -34.91
N PHE A 425 6.52 35.81 -34.08
CA PHE A 425 7.22 35.54 -32.84
C PHE A 425 6.79 36.47 -31.70
N TYR A 426 7.01 36.05 -30.47
CA TYR A 426 6.76 36.85 -29.28
C TYR A 426 7.78 36.59 -28.19
N LEU A 427 7.94 37.58 -27.32
CA LEU A 427 8.68 37.45 -26.08
C LEU A 427 7.86 36.64 -25.08
N VAL A 428 8.54 35.69 -24.45
CA VAL A 428 8.01 34.89 -23.35
C VAL A 428 8.89 35.10 -22.14
N THR A 429 8.23 35.34 -21.01
CA THR A 429 8.88 35.53 -19.73
C THR A 429 8.24 34.59 -18.71
N SER A 430 9.05 33.96 -17.86
CA SER A 430 8.55 33.19 -16.70
C SER A 430 9.06 33.81 -15.41
N GLY A 431 8.16 34.31 -14.58
CA GLY A 431 8.49 34.82 -13.25
C GLY A 431 8.96 33.69 -12.31
N TYR A 432 10.06 33.90 -11.59
CA TYR A 432 10.75 32.93 -10.72
C TYR A 432 9.84 32.31 -9.65
N SER A 433 8.79 33.01 -9.22
CA SER A 433 7.92 32.54 -8.13
C SER A 433 6.65 31.79 -8.56
N ASN A 434 6.15 31.95 -9.79
CA ASN A 434 4.84 31.38 -10.19
C ASN A 434 4.80 30.67 -11.55
N ASN A 435 5.92 30.57 -12.30
CA ASN A 435 5.95 29.93 -13.63
C ASN A 435 4.87 30.46 -14.60
N VAL A 436 4.39 31.69 -14.39
CA VAL A 436 3.39 32.30 -15.27
C VAL A 436 4.12 32.79 -16.51
N VAL A 437 3.78 32.18 -17.65
CA VAL A 437 4.18 32.64 -18.98
C VAL A 437 3.38 33.91 -19.29
N THR A 438 4.01 35.06 -19.12
CA THR A 438 3.49 36.32 -19.66
C THR A 438 3.96 36.46 -21.10
N SER A 439 3.11 36.08 -22.05
CA SER A 439 3.39 36.25 -23.48
C SER A 439 2.96 37.65 -23.94
N GLY A 440 3.85 38.36 -24.61
CA GLY A 440 3.48 39.57 -25.34
C GLY A 440 2.68 39.22 -26.60
N ASN A 441 1.86 40.15 -27.12
CA ASN A 441 1.15 39.98 -28.40
C ASN A 441 2.12 39.53 -29.50
N GLN A 442 1.78 38.47 -30.24
CA GLN A 442 2.59 37.96 -31.36
C GLN A 442 2.87 39.05 -32.39
N TYR A 443 4.15 39.27 -32.70
CA TYR A 443 4.58 40.09 -33.82
C TYR A 443 4.60 39.23 -35.08
N LYS A 444 3.80 39.62 -36.08
CA LYS A 444 3.78 38.96 -37.39
C LYS A 444 4.80 39.61 -38.30
N ILE A 445 5.59 38.80 -39.00
CA ILE A 445 6.45 39.31 -40.07
C ILE A 445 5.56 39.47 -41.30
N PHE A 446 5.30 40.72 -41.69
CA PHE A 446 4.41 41.03 -42.81
C PHE A 446 5.09 40.68 -44.14
N LEU A 447 4.60 39.60 -44.76
CA LEU A 447 5.06 39.08 -46.05
C LEU A 447 3.82 38.85 -46.93
N ALA A 448 3.79 39.44 -48.13
CA ALA A 448 2.56 39.65 -48.89
C ALA A 448 2.17 38.45 -49.75
N ALA A 449 3.14 37.72 -50.32
CA ALA A 449 2.93 36.62 -51.24
C ALA A 449 3.63 35.33 -50.78
N ASN A 450 3.13 34.17 -51.22
CA ASN A 450 3.74 32.88 -50.91
C ASN A 450 5.14 32.80 -51.53
N GLY A 451 6.15 32.43 -50.73
CA GLY A 451 7.55 32.41 -51.13
C GLY A 451 8.37 33.62 -50.66
N ASP A 452 7.72 34.73 -50.30
CA ASP A 452 8.38 35.94 -49.79
C ASP A 452 9.18 35.61 -48.53
N SER A 453 10.37 36.18 -48.42
CA SER A 453 11.20 36.10 -47.21
C SER A 453 11.59 37.50 -46.75
N GLY A 454 11.67 37.71 -45.44
CA GLY A 454 11.97 39.02 -44.87
C GLY A 454 12.24 38.99 -43.38
N ALA A 455 12.84 40.07 -42.88
CA ALA A 455 13.16 40.25 -41.47
C ALA A 455 12.02 40.97 -40.75
N GLY A 456 11.72 40.54 -39.52
CA GLY A 456 10.88 41.28 -38.58
C GLY A 456 11.63 41.50 -37.28
N GLY A 457 11.73 42.76 -36.85
CA GLY A 457 12.41 43.15 -35.62
C GLY A 457 11.44 43.73 -34.60
N ARG A 458 11.63 43.38 -33.32
CA ARG A 458 10.89 43.99 -32.21
C ARG A 458 11.76 44.14 -30.97
N GLN A 459 11.51 45.23 -30.24
CA GLN A 459 12.17 45.58 -29.00
C GLN A 459 11.16 45.62 -27.86
N TRP A 460 11.59 45.18 -26.68
CA TRP A 460 10.86 45.22 -25.43
C TRP A 460 11.73 45.85 -24.35
N ASN A 461 11.12 46.66 -23.50
CA ASN A 461 11.72 47.19 -22.28
C ASN A 461 10.82 46.73 -21.15
N ASP A 462 11.35 45.93 -20.24
CA ASP A 462 10.58 45.42 -19.11
C ASP A 462 11.48 45.22 -17.90
N ASN A 463 10.85 45.16 -16.73
CA ASN A 463 11.53 44.92 -15.46
C ASN A 463 11.45 43.43 -15.11
N PHE A 464 12.59 42.87 -14.69
CA PHE A 464 12.70 41.44 -14.35
C PHE A 464 13.32 41.26 -12.99
N ASP A 465 12.93 40.17 -12.32
CA ASP A 465 13.56 39.73 -11.08
C ASP A 465 14.70 38.74 -11.34
N SER A 466 15.68 38.70 -10.43
CA SER A 466 16.74 37.69 -10.45
C SER A 466 16.13 36.28 -10.41
N GLY A 467 16.51 35.44 -11.36
CA GLY A 467 15.98 34.09 -11.57
C GLY A 467 14.88 33.98 -12.62
N ASP A 468 14.31 35.10 -13.10
CA ASP A 468 13.34 35.07 -14.19
C ASP A 468 13.97 34.52 -15.47
N ARG A 469 13.15 33.90 -16.33
CA ARG A 469 13.61 33.37 -17.63
C ARG A 469 12.97 34.12 -18.78
N ILE A 470 13.77 34.38 -19.81
CA ILE A 470 13.38 35.12 -21.02
C ILE A 470 13.72 34.28 -22.26
N TRP A 471 12.76 34.09 -23.16
CA TRP A 471 13.00 33.45 -24.46
C TRP A 471 12.06 33.97 -25.54
N ILE A 472 12.33 33.61 -26.80
CA ILE A 472 11.45 33.90 -27.93
C ILE A 472 10.77 32.61 -28.36
N GLU A 473 9.44 32.64 -28.44
CA GLU A 473 8.67 31.61 -29.13
C GLU A 473 8.28 32.11 -30.52
N ALA A 474 8.42 31.22 -31.50
CA ALA A 474 8.17 31.54 -32.90
C ALA A 474 7.37 30.41 -33.56
N SER A 475 6.49 30.78 -34.50
CA SER A 475 5.67 29.84 -35.27
C SER A 475 5.67 30.22 -36.74
N GLY A 476 5.69 29.21 -37.62
CA GLY A 476 5.91 29.36 -39.06
C GLY A 476 7.30 28.90 -39.50
N LYS A 477 7.74 29.35 -40.69
CA LYS A 477 9.02 28.96 -41.29
C LYS A 477 10.05 30.08 -41.15
N PHE A 478 11.20 29.76 -40.55
CA PHE A 478 12.27 30.69 -40.24
C PHE A 478 13.62 30.20 -40.75
N TYR A 479 14.59 31.12 -40.80
CA TYR A 479 15.96 30.83 -41.13
C TYR A 479 16.91 31.13 -39.97
N ASN A 480 18.05 30.45 -39.97
CA ASN A 480 18.99 30.38 -38.85
C ASN A 480 19.92 31.60 -38.66
N PHE A 481 19.64 32.72 -39.32
CA PHE A 481 20.38 33.98 -39.19
C PHE A 481 19.61 35.03 -38.38
N SER A 482 18.72 34.56 -37.50
CA SER A 482 17.98 35.41 -36.58
C SER A 482 18.85 35.77 -35.38
N SER A 483 18.69 36.98 -34.82
CA SER A 483 19.47 37.47 -33.69
C SER A 483 18.60 37.79 -32.47
N LEU A 484 19.17 37.60 -31.29
CA LEU A 484 18.61 37.99 -30.00
C LEU A 484 19.68 38.71 -29.17
N SER A 485 19.29 39.86 -28.64
CA SER A 485 20.14 40.70 -27.79
C SER A 485 19.39 41.01 -26.50
N ILE A 486 20.02 40.77 -25.35
CA ILE A 486 19.44 41.04 -24.01
C ILE A 486 20.46 41.82 -23.19
N HIS A 487 20.09 43.06 -22.84
CA HIS A 487 20.96 43.99 -22.14
C HIS A 487 20.31 44.48 -20.85
N LYS A 488 21.09 44.60 -19.78
CA LYS A 488 20.61 45.26 -18.55
C LYS A 488 20.79 46.77 -18.71
N MET A 489 19.74 47.55 -18.42
CA MET A 489 19.78 49.02 -18.52
C MET A 489 20.38 49.69 -17.28
#